data_AF-A0A661XUV5-F1
#
_entry.id   AF-A0A661XUV5-F1
#
_cell.length_a   1.000
_cell.length_b   1.000
_cell.length_c   1.000
_cell.angle_alpha   90.00
_cell.angle_beta   90.00
_cell.angle_gamma   90.00
#
_symmetry.space_group_name_H-M   'P 1'
#
loop_
_entity.id
_entity.type
_entity.pdbx_description
1 polymer ?
#
loop_
_entity_poly.entity_id
_entity_poly.type
_entity_poly.pdbx_seq_one_letter_code
_entity_poly.pdbx_strand_id
1 'polypeptide(L)' 'MFTRNTMQILAIAIVLTLMAVGAGAKAEQKVYKWVDEDGVVHYSDAPPAESSPVDVETV' A
#
# COMPACT_ATOMS: atom_id res chain seq x y z
N MET A 1 3.57 25.68 -38.28
CA MET A 1 3.26 26.68 -37.24
C MET A 1 2.40 25.98 -36.19
N PHE A 2 3.01 25.47 -35.11
CA PHE A 2 2.23 24.82 -34.05
C PHE A 2 1.46 25.90 -33.29
N THR A 3 0.14 25.78 -33.29
CA THR A 3 -0.74 26.74 -32.61
C THR A 3 -0.45 26.69 -31.12
N ARG A 4 -0.34 27.86 -30.48
CA ARG A 4 0.00 27.99 -29.04
C ARG A 4 -0.84 27.10 -28.13
N ASN A 5 -2.10 26.84 -28.51
CA ASN A 5 -3.00 25.91 -27.84
C ASN A 5 -2.53 24.45 -27.84
N THR A 6 -1.95 23.95 -28.94
CA THR A 6 -1.47 22.56 -29.03
C THR A 6 -0.30 22.33 -28.07
N MET A 7 0.59 23.32 -27.95
CA MET A 7 1.72 23.27 -27.01
C MET A 7 1.23 23.27 -25.55
N GLN A 8 0.20 24.05 -25.23
CA GLN A 8 -0.38 24.11 -23.88
C GLN A 8 -1.10 22.81 -23.50
N ILE A 9 -1.85 22.21 -24.42
CA ILE A 9 -2.53 20.93 -24.19
C ILE A 9 -1.50 19.82 -23.91
N LEU A 10 -0.40 19.78 -24.67
CA LEU A 10 0.68 18.82 -24.45
C LEU A 10 1.36 19.01 -23.09
N ALA A 11 1.63 20.25 -22.70
CA ALA A 11 2.23 20.53 -21.39
C ALA A 11 1.32 20.08 -20.23
N ILE A 12 0.01 20.34 -20.32
CA ILE A 12 -0.96 19.91 -19.31
C ILE A 12 -1.05 18.38 -19.27
N ALA A 13 -1.10 17.71 -20.43
CA ALA A 13 -1.14 16.26 -20.49
C ALA A 13 0.09 15.63 -19.81
N ILE A 14 1.29 16.17 -20.07
CA ILE A 14 2.53 15.69 -19.44
C ILE A 14 2.49 15.87 -17.92
N VAL A 15 2.05 17.02 -17.43
CA VAL A 15 1.93 17.29 -15.98
C VAL A 15 0.93 16.32 -15.32
N LEU A 16 -0.20 16.07 -15.96
CA LEU A 16 -1.20 15.12 -15.46
C LEU A 16 -0.66 13.69 -15.43
N THR A 17 0.07 13.27 -16.47
CA THR A 17 0.72 11.95 -16.50
C THR A 17 1.78 11.82 -15.40
N LEU A 18 2.58 12.86 -15.16
CA LEU A 18 3.58 12.87 -14.08
C LEU A 18 2.94 12.76 -12.68
N MET A 19 1.78 13.41 -12.45
CA MET A 19 1.09 13.33 -11.16
C MET A 19 0.47 11.94 -10.88
N ALA A 20 0.08 11.20 -11.93
CA ALA A 20 -0.55 9.89 -11.76
C ALA A 20 0.42 8.78 -11.29
N VAL A 21 1.74 8.97 -11.43
CA VAL A 21 2.75 7.95 -11.10
C VAL A 21 2.97 7.81 -9.58
N GLY A 22 2.56 8.79 -8.77
CA GLY A 22 2.80 8.80 -7.32
C GLY A 22 1.86 7.96 -6.45
N ALA A 23 0.80 7.37 -7.00
CA ALA A 23 -0.23 6.68 -6.21
C ALA A 23 0.03 5.17 -5.98
N GLY A 24 1.10 4.62 -6.58
CA GLY A 24 1.33 3.18 -6.64
C GLY A 24 2.29 2.64 -5.59
N ALA A 25 1.89 2.60 -4.32
CA ALA A 25 2.37 1.62 -3.32
C ALA A 25 1.70 1.91 -1.97
N LYS A 26 0.45 1.51 -1.80
CA LYS A 26 -0.07 1.31 -0.44
C LYS A 26 0.50 -0.01 0.03
N ALA A 27 1.61 0.02 0.76
CA ALA A 27 2.03 -1.14 1.52
C ALA A 27 0.91 -1.41 2.53
N GLU A 28 0.12 -2.46 2.31
CA GLU A 28 -0.81 -2.96 3.33
C GLU A 28 0.02 -3.40 4.52
N GLN A 29 0.09 -2.55 5.54
CA GLN A 29 0.80 -2.85 6.76
C GLN A 29 -0.02 -3.88 7.53
N LYS A 30 0.26 -5.17 7.28
CA LYS A 30 -0.40 -6.27 7.97
C LYS A 30 0.24 -6.42 9.34
N VAL A 31 -0.54 -6.10 10.38
CA VAL A 31 -0.15 -6.34 11.76
C VAL A 31 -0.66 -7.72 12.16
N TYR A 32 0.26 -8.62 12.51
CA TYR A 32 -0.04 -9.95 13.00
C TYR A 32 -0.27 -9.91 14.51
N LYS A 33 -1.29 -10.64 14.98
CA LYS A 33 -1.62 -10.81 16.40
C LYS A 33 -1.63 -12.30 16.73
N TRP A 34 -0.94 -12.70 17.78
CA TRP A 34 -1.03 -14.05 18.34
C TRP A 34 -0.93 -14.00 19.88
N VAL A 35 -1.23 -15.14 20.50
CA VAL A 35 -1.12 -15.34 21.94
C VAL A 35 -0.05 -16.41 22.16
N ASP A 36 0.91 -16.16 23.04
CA ASP A 36 1.94 -17.14 23.39
C ASP A 36 1.48 -18.14 24.46
N GLU A 37 2.36 -19.07 24.83
CA GLU A 37 2.09 -20.14 25.80
C GLU A 37 1.78 -19.59 27.21
N ASP A 38 2.28 -18.39 27.54
CA ASP A 38 2.05 -17.69 28.80
C ASP A 38 0.75 -16.86 28.76
N GLY A 39 0.03 -16.84 27.64
CA GLY A 39 -1.20 -16.07 27.46
C GLY A 39 -0.97 -14.60 27.12
N VAL A 40 0.25 -14.20 26.79
CA VAL A 40 0.61 -12.82 26.44
C VAL A 40 0.29 -12.55 24.98
N VAL A 41 -0.34 -11.39 24.72
CA VAL A 41 -0.71 -10.95 23.37
C VAL A 41 0.47 -10.20 22.74
N HIS A 42 0.93 -10.68 21.59
CA HIS A 42 2.00 -10.04 20.82
C HIS A 42 1.46 -9.44 19.52
N TYR A 43 2.14 -8.38 19.06
CA TYR A 43 1.85 -7.66 17.81
C TYR A 43 3.15 -7.49 17.02
N SER A 44 3.14 -7.81 15.74
CA SER A 44 4.33 -7.67 14.87
C SER A 44 3.95 -7.35 13.43
N ASP A 45 4.76 -6.53 12.77
CA ASP A 45 4.68 -6.28 11.33
C ASP A 45 5.26 -7.45 10.50
N ALA A 46 5.92 -8.43 11.16
CA ALA A 46 6.44 -9.64 10.55
C ALA A 46 5.62 -10.87 11.01
N PRO A 47 5.38 -11.84 10.11
CA PRO A 47 4.70 -13.08 10.49
C PRO A 47 5.50 -13.82 11.57
N PRO A 48 4.83 -14.51 12.51
CA PRO A 48 5.50 -15.31 13.52
C PRO A 48 6.38 -16.39 12.86
N ALA A 49 7.60 -16.58 13.38
CA ALA A 49 8.59 -17.49 12.81
C ALA A 49 8.16 -18.97 12.85
N GLU A 50 7.22 -19.30 13.76
CA GLU A 50 6.71 -20.64 13.99
C GLU A 50 5.27 -20.69 13.46
N SER A 51 5.06 -21.51 12.44
CA SER A 51 3.79 -21.69 11.74
C SER A 51 2.62 -21.99 12.70
N SER A 52 1.68 -21.06 12.80
CA SER A 52 0.23 -21.35 12.91
C SER A 52 -0.56 -20.05 12.71
N PRO A 53 -0.93 -19.69 11.47
CA PRO A 53 -1.86 -18.62 11.22
C PRO A 53 -3.22 -19.08 11.74
N VAL A 54 -3.61 -18.59 12.91
CA VAL A 54 -5.01 -18.64 13.33
C VAL A 54 -5.66 -17.45 12.63
N ASP A 55 -6.15 -17.68 11.41
CA ASP A 55 -7.03 -16.75 10.72
C ASP A 55 -8.28 -16.56 11.60
N VAL A 56 -8.30 -15.47 12.36
CA VAL A 56 -9.51 -15.05 13.07
C VAL A 56 -10.43 -14.44 12.02
N GLU A 57 -11.20 -15.29 11.34
CA GLU A 57 -12.38 -14.88 10.61
C GLU A 57 -13.29 -14.09 11.57
N THR A 58 -13.40 -12.80 11.30
CA THR A 58 -14.35 -11.92 11.99
C THR A 58 -15.72 -12.18 11.38
N VAL A 59 -16.64 -12.71 12.22
CA VAL A 59 -18.06 -12.96 11.91
C VAL A 59 -18.82 -11.66 11.70
#